data_AF-A0AAD5LQ50-F1
#
_entry.id   AF-A0AAD5LQ50-F1
#
_cell.length_a   1.000
_cell.length_b   1.000
_cell.length_c   1.000
_cell.angle_alpha   90.00
_cell.angle_beta   90.00
_cell.angle_gamma   90.00
#
_symmetry.space_group_name_H-M   'P 1'
#
loop_
_entity.id
_entity.type
_entity.pdbx_description
1 polymer ?
#
loop_
_entity_poly.entity_id
_entity_poly.type
_entity_poly.pdbx_seq_one_letter_code
_entity_poly.pdbx_strand_id
1 'polypeptide(L)'
;MVTSIFFLFMGYNPPASTIPSGYEWLYHVAPPKYTFAILTSIVFGTDDCSNPADASDFGCRVLRDTPPTVPQGIKVHEYLKTVFKVDRDELVFNTVVVLGYIVFFRVLTLAALRYINYQKK
;
A
#
# COMPACT_ATOMS: atom_id res chain seq x y z
N MET A 1 5.13 18.87 5.48
CA MET A 1 3.90 18.62 6.27
C MET A 1 2.93 17.68 5.56
N VAL A 2 2.50 17.96 4.32
CA VAL A 2 1.53 17.10 3.58
C VAL A 2 2.01 15.65 3.41
N THR A 3 3.28 15.45 3.07
CA THR A 3 3.89 14.12 2.94
C THR A 3 3.80 13.30 4.22
N SER A 4 4.09 13.92 5.37
CA SER A 4 4.05 13.27 6.68
C SER A 4 2.64 12.77 7.02
N ILE A 5 1.61 13.55 6.69
CA ILE A 5 0.21 13.15 6.89
C ILE A 5 -0.10 11.89 6.07
N PHE A 6 0.24 11.88 4.78
CA PHE A 6 -0.01 10.69 3.94
C PHE A 6 0.78 9.46 4.38
N PHE A 7 1.99 9.63 4.91
CA PHE A 7 2.76 8.51 5.46
C PHE A 7 2.13 7.92 6.72
N LEU A 8 1.53 8.74 7.59
CA LEU A 8 0.82 8.25 8.78
C LEU A 8 -0.40 7.40 8.42
N PHE A 9 -1.09 7.75 7.34
CA PHE A 9 -2.31 7.06 6.91
C PHE A 9 -2.10 6.07 5.76
N MET A 10 -0.86 5.68 5.44
CA MET A 10 -0.62 4.69 4.36
C MET A 10 -0.94 3.24 4.77
N GLY A 11 -1.24 3.00 6.05
CA GLY A 11 -1.63 1.69 6.58
C GLY A 11 -0.51 0.80 7.08
N TYR A 12 0.70 1.34 7.27
CA TYR A 12 1.81 0.63 7.91
C TYR A 12 1.84 0.84 9.43
N ASN A 13 1.78 2.10 9.88
CA ASN A 13 1.73 2.43 11.31
C ASN A 13 0.88 3.71 11.54
N PRO A 14 -0.38 3.59 11.98
CA PRO A 14 -1.07 2.36 12.37
C PRO A 14 -1.36 1.40 11.19
N PRO A 15 -1.47 0.09 11.44
CA PRO A 15 -1.87 -0.88 10.42
C PRO A 15 -3.24 -0.57 9.80
N ALA A 16 -3.44 -0.91 8.53
CA ALA A 16 -4.68 -0.62 7.82
C ALA A 16 -5.95 -1.21 8.48
N SER A 17 -5.82 -2.33 9.20
CA SER A 17 -6.92 -2.96 9.95
C SER A 17 -7.39 -2.18 11.18
N THR A 18 -6.57 -1.28 11.72
CA THR A 18 -6.86 -0.54 12.96
C THR A 18 -7.18 0.93 12.71
N ILE A 19 -7.26 1.35 11.44
CA ILE A 19 -7.62 2.72 11.08
C ILE A 19 -9.10 2.96 11.45
N PRO A 20 -9.42 4.00 12.26
CA PRO A 20 -10.80 4.31 12.62
C PRO A 20 -11.62 4.67 11.39
N SER A 21 -12.89 4.25 11.35
CA SER A 21 -13.80 4.49 10.22
C SER A 21 -13.90 5.96 9.79
N GLY A 22 -13.85 6.90 10.74
CA GLY A 22 -13.89 8.34 10.46
C GLY A 22 -12.68 8.88 9.69
N TYR A 23 -11.54 8.18 9.74
CA TYR A 23 -10.30 8.56 9.04
C TYR A 23 -9.93 7.60 7.91
N GLU A 24 -10.76 6.59 7.62
CA GLU A 24 -10.51 5.61 6.56
C GLU A 24 -10.43 6.26 5.17
N TRP A 25 -11.12 7.38 4.95
CA TRP A 25 -11.01 8.13 3.70
C TRP A 25 -9.57 8.65 3.45
N LEU A 26 -8.81 9.04 4.49
CA LEU A 26 -7.42 9.46 4.32
C LEU A 26 -6.54 8.30 3.84
N TYR A 27 -6.83 7.09 4.33
CA TYR A 27 -6.15 5.89 3.86
C TYR A 27 -6.37 5.66 2.37
N HIS A 28 -7.60 5.81 1.88
CA HIS A 28 -7.91 5.64 0.45
C HIS A 28 -7.33 6.76 -0.44
N VAL A 29 -7.22 7.98 0.08
CA VAL A 29 -6.69 9.13 -0.67
C VAL A 29 -5.17 9.16 -0.71
N ALA A 30 -4.48 8.60 0.28
CA ALA A 30 -3.04 8.66 0.41
C ALA A 30 -2.32 7.89 -0.73
N PRO A 31 -1.61 8.58 -1.65
CA PRO A 31 -0.89 7.89 -2.73
C PRO A 31 0.14 6.85 -2.24
N PRO A 32 0.91 7.10 -1.15
CA PRO A 32 1.88 6.12 -0.64
C PRO A 32 1.29 4.77 -0.24
N LYS A 33 -0.02 4.70 0.10
CA LYS A 33 -0.73 3.44 0.40
C LYS A 33 -0.57 2.44 -0.74
N TYR A 34 -0.84 2.88 -1.97
CA TYR A 34 -0.82 2.03 -3.14
C TYR A 34 0.60 1.56 -3.46
N THR A 35 1.60 2.44 -3.34
CA THR A 35 3.02 2.07 -3.50
C THR A 35 3.46 1.06 -2.45
N PHE A 36 3.09 1.26 -1.19
CA PHE A 36 3.39 0.33 -0.11
C PHE A 36 2.77 -1.05 -0.39
N ALA A 37 1.50 -1.11 -0.78
CA ALA A 37 0.82 -2.35 -1.14
C ALA A 37 1.48 -3.07 -2.33
N ILE A 38 1.93 -2.32 -3.34
CA ILE A 38 2.68 -2.90 -4.49
C ILE A 38 4.00 -3.52 -4.02
N LEU A 39 4.83 -2.77 -3.29
CA LEU A 39 6.15 -3.26 -2.87
C LEU A 39 6.03 -4.48 -1.97
N THR A 40 5.11 -4.44 -1.00
CA THR A 40 4.90 -5.53 -0.06
C THR A 40 4.29 -6.76 -0.72
N SER A 41 3.30 -6.61 -1.60
CA SER A 41 2.74 -7.74 -2.35
C SER A 41 3.75 -8.37 -3.32
N ILE A 42 4.69 -7.62 -3.90
CA ILE A 42 5.76 -8.17 -4.74
C ILE A 42 6.71 -9.05 -3.95
N VAL A 43 7.08 -8.64 -2.75
CA VAL A 43 8.07 -9.37 -1.94
C VAL A 43 7.44 -10.51 -1.15
N PHE A 44 6.21 -10.30 -0.65
CA PHE A 44 5.59 -11.16 0.37
C PHE A 44 4.20 -11.67 0.00
N GLY A 45 3.61 -11.23 -1.11
CA GLY A 45 2.25 -11.62 -1.51
C GLY A 45 2.21 -12.86 -2.42
N THR A 46 3.30 -13.60 -2.54
CA THR A 46 3.26 -14.87 -3.28
C THR A 46 2.52 -15.91 -2.44
N ASP A 47 1.45 -16.45 -3.02
CA ASP A 47 0.58 -17.45 -2.36
C ASP A 47 0.87 -18.89 -2.83
N ASP A 48 1.77 -19.07 -3.82
CA ASP A 48 2.17 -20.37 -4.35
C ASP A 48 3.24 -21.03 -3.45
N CYS A 49 2.77 -21.69 -2.39
CA CYS A 49 3.63 -22.38 -1.43
C CYS A 49 4.02 -23.82 -1.86
N SER A 50 4.01 -24.14 -3.16
CA SER A 50 4.22 -25.51 -3.64
C SER A 50 5.61 -26.07 -3.29
N ASN A 51 6.63 -25.21 -3.16
CA ASN A 51 7.97 -25.58 -2.72
C ASN A 51 8.46 -24.66 -1.58
N PRO A 52 8.27 -25.04 -0.31
CA PRO A 52 8.70 -24.23 0.85
C PRO A 52 10.24 -24.10 0.99
N ALA A 53 11.01 -24.81 0.17
CA ALA A 53 12.48 -24.75 0.14
C ALA A 53 13.04 -23.64 -0.76
N ASP A 54 12.21 -23.03 -1.61
CA ASP A 54 12.64 -21.92 -2.46
C ASP A 54 12.77 -20.66 -1.61
N ALA A 55 14.01 -20.19 -1.44
CA ALA A 55 14.33 -19.03 -0.60
C ALA A 55 13.61 -17.74 -1.03
N SER A 56 13.13 -17.68 -2.27
CA SER A 56 12.37 -16.59 -2.88
C SER A 56 10.93 -16.46 -2.36
N ASP A 57 10.38 -17.48 -1.69
CA ASP A 57 8.99 -17.48 -1.26
C ASP A 57 8.84 -17.00 0.20
N PHE A 58 9.11 -15.72 0.41
CA PHE A 58 9.00 -15.10 1.74
C PHE A 58 7.54 -15.05 2.25
N GLY A 59 6.55 -15.07 1.36
CA GLY A 59 5.12 -15.01 1.69
C GLY A 59 4.60 -16.28 2.37
N CYS A 60 5.18 -17.43 2.09
CA CYS A 60 4.76 -18.72 2.64
C CYS A 60 5.45 -19.12 3.94
N ARG A 61 6.39 -18.30 4.43
CA ARG A 61 7.03 -18.54 5.73
C ARG A 61 6.01 -18.35 6.85
N VAL A 62 6.08 -19.24 7.84
CA VAL A 62 5.25 -19.14 9.06
C VAL A 62 5.87 -18.12 10.00
N LEU A 63 5.05 -17.18 10.48
CA LEU A 63 5.47 -16.21 11.48
C LEU A 63 5.65 -16.89 12.83
N ARG A 64 6.78 -16.62 13.50
CA ARG A 64 7.07 -17.08 14.86
C ARG A 64 6.86 -15.95 15.84
N ASP A 65 6.56 -16.32 17.09
CA ASP A 65 6.39 -15.39 18.21
C ASP A 65 5.32 -14.31 17.94
N THR A 66 4.22 -14.71 17.31
CA THR A 66 3.11 -13.80 16.99
C THR A 66 2.37 -13.36 18.26
N PRO A 67 1.87 -12.10 18.30
CA PRO A 67 1.03 -11.63 19.41
C PRO A 67 -0.23 -12.48 19.57
N PRO A 68 -0.84 -12.55 20.77
CA PRO A 68 -2.04 -13.37 21.03
C PRO A 68 -3.26 -12.99 20.18
N THR A 69 -3.26 -11.79 19.59
CA THR A 69 -4.32 -11.29 18.72
C THR A 69 -4.29 -11.87 17.31
N VAL A 70 -3.24 -12.61 16.95
CA VAL A 70 -3.02 -13.17 15.61
C VAL A 70 -2.97 -14.71 15.71
N PRO A 71 -3.61 -15.46 14.80
CA PRO A 71 -3.56 -16.92 14.81
C PRO A 71 -2.13 -17.46 14.82
N GLN A 72 -1.88 -18.50 15.63
CA GLN A 72 -0.61 -19.21 15.63
C GLN A 72 -0.44 -19.96 14.32
N GLY A 73 0.75 -19.92 13.74
CA GLY A 73 1.04 -20.60 12.48
C GLY A 73 0.62 -19.83 11.22
N ILE A 74 0.19 -18.57 11.35
CA ILE A 74 -0.14 -17.71 10.20
C ILE A 74 1.07 -17.52 9.28
N LYS A 75 0.81 -17.53 7.97
CA LYS A 75 1.84 -17.24 6.96
C LYS A 75 2.02 -15.72 6.80
N VAL A 76 3.18 -15.29 6.29
CA VAL A 76 3.46 -13.87 6.08
C VAL A 76 2.45 -13.20 5.16
N HIS A 77 2.09 -13.81 4.02
CA HIS A 77 1.12 -13.23 3.09
C HIS A 77 -0.26 -13.04 3.74
N GLU A 78 -0.72 -14.03 4.53
CA GLU A 78 -2.01 -14.00 5.22
C GLU A 78 -2.04 -12.92 6.32
N TYR A 79 -0.91 -12.75 7.02
CA TYR A 79 -0.74 -11.66 7.97
C TYR A 79 -0.79 -10.28 7.30
N LEU A 80 -0.16 -10.12 6.13
CA LEU A 80 -0.22 -8.86 5.37
C LEU A 80 -1.64 -8.56 4.87
N LYS A 81 -2.36 -9.58 4.42
CA LYS A 81 -3.76 -9.46 3.97
C LYS A 81 -4.68 -9.02 5.11
N THR A 82 -4.52 -9.62 6.30
CA THR A 82 -5.38 -9.33 7.46
C THR A 82 -5.04 -8.04 8.17
N VAL A 83 -3.75 -7.79 8.44
CA VAL A 83 -3.32 -6.66 9.28
C VAL A 83 -3.08 -5.39 8.47
N PHE A 84 -2.45 -5.51 7.31
CA PHE A 84 -2.05 -4.37 6.46
C PHE A 84 -2.98 -4.16 5.27
N LYS A 85 -4.00 -5.02 5.07
CA LYS A 85 -4.91 -5.00 3.92
C LYS A 85 -4.14 -4.97 2.59
N VAL A 86 -3.06 -5.75 2.49
CA VAL A 86 -2.25 -5.89 1.28
C VAL A 86 -2.61 -7.20 0.60
N ASP A 87 -3.11 -7.12 -0.63
CA ASP A 87 -3.42 -8.29 -1.46
C ASP A 87 -2.58 -8.30 -2.74
N ARG A 88 -2.18 -9.50 -3.17
CA ARG A 88 -1.45 -9.73 -4.42
C ARG A 88 -2.35 -9.54 -5.63
N ASP A 89 -3.63 -9.90 -5.51
CA ASP A 89 -4.61 -9.79 -6.60
C ASP A 89 -4.85 -8.31 -7.00
N GLU A 90 -4.67 -7.39 -6.06
CA GLU A 90 -4.82 -5.96 -6.27
C GLU A 90 -3.57 -5.28 -6.86
N LEU A 91 -2.49 -6.01 -7.13
CA LEU A 91 -1.22 -5.44 -7.62
C LEU A 91 -1.42 -4.55 -8.85
N VAL A 92 -2.16 -5.05 -9.84
CA VAL A 92 -2.41 -4.34 -11.10
C VAL A 92 -3.27 -3.10 -10.84
N PHE A 93 -4.32 -3.24 -10.05
CA PHE A 93 -5.19 -2.13 -9.67
C PHE A 93 -4.41 -1.02 -8.97
N ASN A 94 -3.65 -1.37 -7.94
CA ASN A 94 -2.81 -0.43 -7.18
C ASN A 94 -1.79 0.27 -8.10
N THR A 95 -1.21 -0.45 -9.06
CA THR A 95 -0.28 0.11 -10.05
C THR A 95 -0.96 1.14 -10.95
N VAL A 96 -2.14 0.83 -11.48
CA VAL A 96 -2.92 1.75 -12.31
C VAL A 96 -3.31 3.01 -11.51
N VAL A 97 -3.68 2.86 -10.24
CA VAL A 97 -4.00 4.00 -9.36
C VAL A 97 -2.79 4.93 -9.19
N VAL A 98 -1.60 4.40 -8.93
CA VAL A 98 -0.37 5.21 -8.80
C VAL A 98 -0.07 5.96 -10.10
N LEU A 99 -0.19 5.29 -11.26
CA LEU A 99 -0.02 5.95 -12.56
C LEU A 99 -1.08 7.05 -12.79
N GLY A 100 -2.32 6.82 -12.38
CA GLY A 100 -3.39 7.80 -12.40
C GLY A 100 -3.06 9.06 -11.61
N TYR A 101 -2.55 8.92 -10.38
CA TYR A 101 -2.08 10.05 -9.57
C TYR A 101 -0.96 10.83 -10.26
N ILE A 102 0.01 10.13 -10.86
CA ILE A 102 1.11 10.78 -11.58
C ILE A 102 0.56 11.64 -12.73
N VAL A 103 -0.31 11.08 -13.57
CA VAL A 103 -0.91 11.82 -14.69
C VAL A 103 -1.72 13.01 -14.19
N PHE A 104 -2.54 12.81 -13.15
CA PHE A 104 -3.36 13.88 -12.56
C PHE A 104 -2.52 15.06 -12.07
N PHE A 105 -1.48 14.82 -11.25
CA PHE A 105 -0.62 15.89 -10.76
C PHE A 105 0.19 16.56 -11.88
N ARG A 106 0.55 15.81 -12.94
CA ARG A 106 1.20 16.39 -14.13
C ARG A 106 0.28 17.35 -14.86
N VAL A 107 -0.99 16.97 -15.07
CA VAL A 107 -2.00 17.84 -15.70
C VAL A 107 -2.23 19.09 -14.85
N LEU A 108 -2.38 18.95 -13.53
CA LEU A 108 -2.52 20.10 -12.62
C LEU A 108 -1.30 21.03 -12.69
N THR A 109 -0.09 20.48 -12.75
CA THR A 109 1.14 21.26 -12.88
C THR A 109 1.16 22.04 -14.20
N LEU A 110 0.80 21.40 -15.31
CA LEU A 110 0.71 22.07 -16.62
C LEU A 110 -0.36 23.16 -16.63
N ALA A 111 -1.51 22.92 -16.00
CA ALA A 111 -2.57 23.91 -15.87
C ALA A 111 -2.13 25.12 -15.04
N ALA A 112 -1.48 24.89 -13.90
CA ALA A 112 -0.94 25.95 -13.05
C ALA A 112 0.12 26.79 -13.79
N LEU A 113 1.03 26.15 -14.53
CA LEU A 113 2.02 26.84 -15.34
C LEU A 113 1.38 27.69 -16.45
N ARG A 114 0.35 27.17 -17.14
CA ARG A 114 -0.40 27.94 -18.14
C ARG A 114 -1.10 29.14 -17.51
N TYR A 115 -1.71 28.97 -16.34
CA TYR A 115 -2.39 30.06 -15.63
C TYR A 115 -1.42 31.16 -15.19
N ILE A 116 -0.26 30.79 -14.63
CA ILE A 116 0.78 31.74 -14.25
C ILE A 116 1.35 32.47 -15.49
N ASN A 117 1.57 31.75 -16.59
CA ASN A 117 2.03 32.37 -17.83
C ASN A 117 0.98 33.33 -18.44
N TYR A 118 -0.31 33.05 -18.25
CA TYR A 118 -1.39 33.92 -18.69
C TYR A 118 -1.44 35.22 -17.87
N GLN A 119 -1.23 35.15 -16.55
CA GLN A 119 -1.24 36.33 -15.66
C GLN A 119 -0.03 37.27 -15.82
N LYS A 120 1.07 36.79 -16.40
CA LYS A 120 2.28 37.60 -16.65
C LYS A 120 2.22 38.40 -17.96
N LYS A 121 1.16 38.22 -18.75
CA LYS A 121 0.95 38.84 -20.05
C LYS A 121 -0.11 39.93 -19.95
#